data_AF-A0A9E3KE40-F1
#
_entry.id   AF-A0A9E3KE40-F1
#
_cell.length_a   1.000
_cell.length_b   1.000
_cell.length_c   1.000
_cell.angle_alpha   90.00
_cell.angle_beta   90.00
_cell.angle_gamma   90.00
#
_symmetry.space_group_name_H-M   'P 1'
#
loop_
_entity.id
_entity.type
_entity.pdbx_description
1 polymer ?
#
loop_
_entity_poly.entity_id
_entity_poly.type
_entity_poly.pdbx_seq_one_letter_code
_entity_poly.pdbx_strand_id
1 'polypeptide(L)'
;MSAPLPYPALYATHGGIWIASPDGEVRGIGRGEAAARAAETPMIVLNAAVTATRLGIAEFSGLDLLELFAFVHPARFAVPTPAGLARALNLTPPTDDARAPAFLLEAAHALLVRMAEPEGWAERKGAWNSAQSLGRLRWPWTTAVGQALRAPAKPERGLFARLPEWDEAAPRPQPRNVMLGEKETLDRLAALVGNGAEIREGQRHYATVNARTFDPRTGDGRPNMVLAEAGTGIGKTL
;
A
#
# COMPACT_ATOMS: atom_id res chain seq x y z
N MET A 1 30.68 -7.43 -3.20
CA MET A 1 30.23 -8.78 -2.80
C MET A 1 29.53 -8.63 -1.46
N SER A 2 28.25 -8.98 -1.37
CA SER A 2 27.54 -9.02 -0.09
C SER A 2 28.12 -10.18 0.72
N ALA A 3 28.36 -9.99 2.02
CA ALA A 3 28.85 -11.08 2.87
C ALA A 3 27.78 -12.18 2.96
N PRO A 4 28.16 -13.47 3.00
CA PRO A 4 27.19 -14.55 3.18
C PRO A 4 26.42 -14.37 4.49
N LEU A 5 25.12 -14.64 4.44
CA LEU A 5 24.25 -14.53 5.62
C LEU A 5 24.65 -15.61 6.65
N PRO A 6 24.81 -15.27 7.94
CA PRO A 6 25.20 -16.23 8.98
C PRO A 6 24.02 -17.09 9.45
N TYR A 7 22.94 -17.19 8.66
CA TYR A 7 21.70 -17.86 9.05
C TYR A 7 21.54 -19.17 8.28
N PRO A 8 21.16 -20.27 8.94
CA PRO A 8 20.78 -21.49 8.24
C PRO A 8 19.47 -21.29 7.49
N ALA A 9 19.20 -22.14 6.50
CA ALA A 9 17.90 -22.20 5.83
C ALA A 9 17.15 -23.48 6.20
N LEU A 10 15.83 -23.39 6.35
CA LEU A 10 14.96 -24.51 6.68
C LEU A 10 13.88 -24.67 5.61
N TYR A 11 13.65 -25.91 5.17
CA TYR A 11 12.54 -26.26 4.31
C TYR A 11 11.77 -27.45 4.88
N ALA A 12 10.47 -27.27 5.10
CA ALA A 12 9.59 -28.28 5.69
C ALA A 12 8.44 -28.59 4.75
N THR A 13 8.31 -29.85 4.35
CA THR A 13 7.19 -30.37 3.55
C THR A 13 6.51 -31.52 4.28
N HIS A 14 5.51 -32.16 3.66
CA HIS A 14 4.97 -33.41 4.19
C HIS A 14 5.92 -34.59 3.99
N GLY A 15 6.85 -34.51 3.03
CA GLY A 15 7.78 -35.59 2.69
C GLY A 15 9.06 -35.59 3.54
N GLY A 16 9.36 -34.49 4.22
CA GLY A 16 10.52 -34.38 5.09
C GLY A 16 10.82 -32.94 5.51
N ILE A 17 11.87 -32.80 6.31
CA ILE A 17 12.38 -31.51 6.76
C ILE A 17 13.89 -31.52 6.55
N TRP A 18 14.40 -30.46 5.92
CA TRP A 18 15.82 -30.31 5.63
C TRP A 18 16.30 -28.95 6.09
N ILE A 19 17.55 -28.92 6.55
CA ILE A 19 18.26 -27.71 6.96
C ILE A 19 19.55 -27.59 6.15
N ALA A 20 19.85 -26.39 5.69
CA ALA A 20 21.17 -26.02 5.19
C ALA A 20 21.87 -25.13 6.21
N SER A 21 23.12 -25.44 6.55
CA SER A 21 23.99 -24.49 7.25
C SER A 21 24.43 -23.35 6.32
N PRO A 22 24.94 -22.22 6.86
CA PRO A 22 25.37 -21.07 6.06
C PRO A 22 26.43 -21.37 4.99
N ASP A 23 27.24 -22.41 5.20
CA ASP A 23 28.24 -22.93 4.26
C ASP A 23 27.65 -23.86 3.17
N GLY A 24 26.35 -24.16 3.25
CA GLY A 24 25.62 -24.91 2.23
C GLY A 24 25.54 -26.42 2.47
N GLU A 25 26.05 -26.94 3.58
CA GLU A 25 25.84 -28.36 3.91
C GLU A 25 24.37 -28.63 4.23
N VAL A 26 23.79 -29.61 3.55
CA VAL A 26 22.38 -29.97 3.66
C VAL A 26 22.25 -31.30 4.39
N ARG A 27 21.31 -31.36 5.34
CA ARG A 27 20.89 -32.63 5.95
C ARG A 27 19.41 -32.67 6.27
N GLY A 28 18.85 -33.87 6.28
CA GLY A 28 17.51 -34.13 6.78
C GLY A 28 17.47 -34.08 8.31
N ILE A 29 16.38 -33.57 8.86
CA ILE A 29 16.14 -33.47 10.31
C ILE A 29 14.73 -33.87 10.70
N GLY A 30 14.57 -34.25 11.97
CA GLY A 30 13.26 -34.51 12.55
C GLY A 30 12.51 -33.22 12.92
N ARG A 31 11.18 -33.30 13.00
CA ARG A 31 10.32 -32.17 13.36
C ARG A 31 10.67 -31.54 14.71
N GLY A 32 10.99 -32.37 15.71
CA GLY A 32 11.37 -31.89 17.06
C GLY A 32 12.67 -31.07 17.04
N GLU A 33 13.68 -31.55 16.31
CA GLU A 33 14.94 -30.80 16.13
C GLU A 33 14.70 -29.49 15.37
N ALA A 34 13.90 -29.53 14.30
CA ALA A 34 13.56 -28.35 13.52
C ALA A 34 12.86 -27.27 14.35
N ALA A 35 11.87 -27.67 15.17
CA ALA A 35 11.15 -26.76 16.06
C ALA A 35 12.08 -26.16 17.14
N ALA A 36 12.96 -26.97 17.75
CA ALA A 36 13.94 -26.49 18.72
C ALA A 36 14.89 -25.45 18.11
N ARG A 37 15.43 -25.74 16.92
CA ARG A 37 16.32 -24.80 16.20
C ARG A 37 15.62 -23.51 15.83
N ALA A 38 14.38 -23.59 15.35
CA ALA A 38 13.59 -22.41 14.99
C ALA A 38 13.32 -21.48 16.19
N ALA A 39 13.31 -22.02 17.42
CA ALA A 39 13.14 -21.22 18.64
C ALA A 39 14.44 -20.54 19.10
N GLU A 40 15.61 -21.11 18.79
CA GLU A 40 16.91 -20.63 19.26
C GLU A 40 17.63 -19.71 18.27
N THR A 41 17.53 -20.02 16.97
CA THR A 41 18.32 -19.36 15.93
C THR A 41 17.42 -18.88 14.80
N PRO A 42 17.47 -17.58 14.41
CA PRO A 42 16.78 -17.11 13.21
C PRO A 42 17.22 -17.88 11.97
N MET A 43 16.25 -18.32 11.18
CA MET A 43 16.51 -19.11 9.97
C MET A 43 15.86 -18.47 8.75
N ILE A 44 16.46 -18.69 7.59
CA ILE A 44 15.86 -18.36 6.30
C ILE A 44 14.82 -19.42 5.96
N VAL A 45 13.62 -18.98 5.63
CA VAL A 45 12.50 -19.86 5.25
C VAL A 45 11.80 -19.31 4.03
N LEU A 46 11.00 -20.15 3.39
CA LEU A 46 10.05 -19.73 2.37
C LEU A 46 8.65 -19.91 2.93
N ASN A 47 7.93 -18.82 3.16
CA ASN A 47 6.61 -18.81 3.80
C ASN A 47 6.68 -19.31 5.26
N ALA A 48 6.91 -18.37 6.17
CA ALA A 48 7.01 -18.60 7.61
C ALA A 48 5.74 -19.24 8.19
N ALA A 49 4.55 -18.83 7.74
CA ALA A 49 3.28 -19.36 8.23
C ALA A 49 3.06 -20.84 7.85
N VAL A 50 3.37 -21.21 6.60
CA VAL A 50 3.32 -22.61 6.16
C VAL A 50 4.37 -23.43 6.89
N THR A 51 5.58 -22.89 7.05
CA THR A 51 6.66 -23.57 7.78
C THR A 51 6.27 -23.81 9.25
N ALA A 52 5.73 -22.81 9.95
CA ALA A 52 5.24 -22.92 11.32
C ALA A 52 4.20 -24.06 11.45
N THR A 53 3.24 -24.09 10.53
CA THR A 53 2.20 -25.12 10.47
C THR A 53 2.79 -26.51 10.29
N ARG A 54 3.81 -26.67 9.43
CA ARG A 54 4.49 -27.97 9.20
C ARG A 54 5.28 -28.43 10.43
N LEU A 55 5.86 -27.50 11.17
CA LEU A 55 6.60 -27.80 12.39
C LEU A 55 5.69 -28.02 13.61
N GLY A 56 4.43 -27.57 13.55
CA GLY A 56 3.50 -27.62 14.66
C GLY A 56 3.80 -26.57 15.74
N ILE A 57 4.36 -25.43 15.36
CA ILE A 57 4.63 -24.29 16.24
C ILE A 57 3.65 -23.14 15.94
N ALA A 58 3.41 -22.27 16.91
CA ALA A 58 2.43 -21.19 16.77
C ALA A 58 2.83 -20.15 15.72
N GLU A 59 4.10 -19.74 15.72
CA GLU A 59 4.66 -18.74 14.82
C GLU A 59 6.12 -19.06 14.53
N PHE A 60 6.59 -18.74 13.33
CA PHE A 60 7.99 -18.86 12.94
C PHE A 60 8.60 -17.47 12.86
N SER A 61 9.43 -17.11 13.84
CA SER A 61 10.18 -15.85 13.85
C SER A 61 11.49 -16.04 13.10
N GLY A 62 11.49 -15.75 11.80
CA GLY A 62 12.64 -15.98 10.92
C GLY A 62 12.69 -15.04 9.72
N LEU A 63 13.68 -15.25 8.86
CA LEU A 63 13.89 -14.47 7.66
C LEU A 63 13.07 -15.08 6.50
N ASP A 64 11.85 -14.60 6.29
CA ASP A 64 10.99 -15.10 5.21
C ASP A 64 11.40 -14.50 3.86
N LEU A 65 11.78 -15.37 2.92
CA LEU A 65 12.17 -15.00 1.57
C LEU A 65 11.07 -14.31 0.78
N LEU A 66 9.78 -14.59 1.06
CA LEU A 66 8.69 -13.91 0.36
C LEU A 66 8.61 -12.43 0.73
N GLU A 67 8.95 -12.08 1.98
CA GLU A 67 9.03 -10.69 2.41
C GLU A 67 10.19 -9.97 1.73
N LEU A 68 11.37 -10.60 1.68
CA LEU A 68 12.52 -10.03 0.98
C LEU A 68 12.25 -9.89 -0.52
N PHE A 69 11.64 -10.90 -1.14
CA PHE A 69 11.23 -10.84 -2.54
C PHE A 69 10.27 -9.68 -2.79
N ALA A 70 9.23 -9.52 -1.96
CA ALA A 70 8.28 -8.42 -2.09
C ALA A 70 8.93 -7.04 -1.90
N PHE A 71 9.96 -6.95 -1.05
CA PHE A 71 10.74 -5.73 -0.86
C PHE A 71 11.58 -5.37 -2.11
N VAL A 72 12.26 -6.35 -2.69
CA VAL A 72 13.15 -6.14 -3.85
C VAL A 72 12.37 -5.98 -5.17
N HIS A 73 11.27 -6.73 -5.29
CA HIS A 73 10.43 -6.84 -6.48
C HIS A 73 8.97 -6.51 -6.16
N PRO A 74 8.66 -5.26 -5.74
CA PRO A 74 7.30 -4.86 -5.42
C PRO A 74 6.36 -5.07 -6.61
N ALA A 75 5.15 -5.55 -6.33
CA ALA A 75 4.10 -5.84 -7.32
C ALA A 75 4.52 -6.85 -8.42
N ARG A 76 5.48 -7.74 -8.14
CA ARG A 76 5.83 -8.87 -9.02
C ARG A 76 5.24 -10.15 -8.48
N PHE A 77 4.69 -10.97 -9.36
CA PHE A 77 4.14 -12.27 -9.01
C PHE A 77 5.27 -13.30 -8.82
N ALA A 78 5.16 -14.10 -7.77
CA ALA A 78 5.96 -15.31 -7.58
C ALA A 78 5.09 -16.41 -6.96
N VAL A 79 5.25 -17.64 -7.45
CA VAL A 79 4.64 -18.81 -6.79
C VAL A 79 5.45 -19.10 -5.52
N PRO A 80 4.83 -19.24 -4.33
CA PRO A 80 5.52 -19.38 -3.05
C PRO A 80 6.07 -20.79 -2.83
N THR A 81 6.84 -21.30 -3.79
CA THR A 81 7.55 -22.57 -3.75
C THR A 81 8.99 -22.36 -4.21
N PRO A 82 9.96 -23.23 -3.84
CA PRO A 82 11.34 -23.06 -4.29
C PRO A 82 11.46 -22.96 -5.82
N ALA A 83 10.80 -23.86 -6.54
CA ALA A 83 10.76 -23.82 -8.01
C ALA A 83 10.04 -22.56 -8.56
N GLY A 84 9.01 -22.09 -7.87
CA GLY A 84 8.29 -20.87 -8.20
C GLY A 84 9.16 -19.62 -8.07
N LEU A 85 9.87 -19.51 -6.94
CA LEU A 85 10.79 -18.42 -6.67
C LEU A 85 12.00 -18.47 -7.61
N ALA A 86 12.52 -19.67 -7.92
CA ALA A 86 13.60 -19.84 -8.89
C ALA A 86 13.24 -19.24 -10.25
N ARG A 87 12.04 -19.53 -10.76
CA ARG A 87 11.53 -18.95 -12.01
C ARG A 87 11.41 -17.41 -11.92
N ALA A 88 10.91 -16.89 -10.80
CA ALA A 88 10.76 -15.45 -10.62
C ALA A 88 12.11 -14.71 -10.55
N LEU A 89 13.15 -15.36 -10.01
CA LEU A 89 14.51 -14.83 -9.89
C LEU A 89 15.43 -15.19 -11.07
N ASN A 90 14.93 -15.96 -12.04
CA ASN A 90 15.73 -16.53 -13.14
C ASN A 90 16.94 -17.36 -12.64
N LEU A 91 16.72 -18.16 -11.59
CA LEU A 91 17.68 -19.10 -11.02
C LEU A 91 17.33 -20.55 -11.41
N THR A 92 18.30 -21.45 -11.25
CA THR A 92 18.08 -22.88 -11.45
C THR A 92 17.21 -23.43 -10.30
N PRO A 93 16.06 -24.06 -10.58
CA PRO A 93 15.25 -24.64 -9.52
C PRO A 93 15.97 -25.82 -8.85
N PRO A 94 15.74 -26.06 -7.54
CA PRO A 94 16.27 -27.25 -6.89
C PRO A 94 15.65 -28.51 -7.52
N THR A 95 16.46 -29.56 -7.65
CA THR A 95 16.06 -30.83 -8.27
C THR A 95 15.10 -31.64 -7.43
N ASP A 96 15.09 -31.40 -6.12
CA ASP A 96 14.30 -32.12 -5.12
C ASP A 96 14.13 -31.27 -3.85
N ASP A 97 13.27 -31.71 -2.94
CA ASP A 97 12.99 -31.04 -1.67
C ASP A 97 14.23 -30.96 -0.76
N ALA A 98 15.13 -31.95 -0.83
CA ALA A 98 16.33 -31.97 0.00
C ALA A 98 17.27 -30.82 -0.36
N ARG A 99 17.36 -30.45 -1.64
CA ARG A 99 18.15 -29.31 -2.11
C ARG A 99 17.51 -27.94 -1.88
N ALA A 100 16.23 -27.88 -1.50
CA ALA A 100 15.53 -26.61 -1.35
C ALA A 100 16.18 -25.64 -0.34
N PRO A 101 16.65 -26.04 0.87
CA PRO A 101 17.30 -25.12 1.80
C PRO A 101 18.55 -24.45 1.22
N ALA A 102 19.40 -25.19 0.49
CA ALA A 102 20.56 -24.60 -0.17
C ALA A 102 20.14 -23.57 -1.23
N PHE A 103 19.09 -23.88 -1.99
CA PHE A 103 18.49 -22.92 -2.93
C PHE A 103 17.93 -21.68 -2.21
N LEU A 104 17.35 -21.81 -1.01
CA LEU A 104 16.87 -20.64 -0.26
C LEU A 104 18.02 -19.68 0.11
N LEU A 105 19.19 -20.21 0.47
CA LEU A 105 20.39 -19.40 0.70
C LEU A 105 20.84 -18.68 -0.58
N GLU A 106 20.86 -19.38 -1.71
CA GLU A 106 21.18 -18.82 -3.03
C GLU A 106 20.19 -17.70 -3.42
N ALA A 107 18.89 -17.94 -3.25
CA ALA A 107 17.85 -16.96 -3.55
C ALA A 107 17.96 -15.70 -2.66
N ALA A 108 18.23 -15.87 -1.36
CA ALA A 108 18.47 -14.77 -0.45
C ALA A 108 19.67 -13.93 -0.90
N HIS A 109 20.78 -14.60 -1.25
CA HIS A 109 21.97 -13.94 -1.74
C HIS A 109 21.71 -13.19 -3.06
N ALA A 110 21.00 -13.79 -4.01
CA ALA A 110 20.64 -13.15 -5.28
C ALA A 110 19.83 -11.86 -5.07
N LEU A 111 18.86 -11.89 -4.15
CA LEU A 111 18.05 -10.72 -3.77
C LEU A 111 18.90 -9.61 -3.11
N LEU A 112 19.87 -9.96 -2.26
CA LEU A 112 20.78 -8.99 -1.64
C LEU A 112 21.75 -8.38 -2.65
N VAL A 113 22.32 -9.19 -3.55
CA VAL A 113 23.19 -8.72 -4.65
C VAL A 113 22.43 -7.75 -5.55
N ARG A 114 21.19 -8.08 -5.88
CA ARG A 114 20.31 -7.24 -6.69
C ARG A 114 20.16 -5.82 -6.14
N MET A 115 20.09 -5.68 -4.82
CA MET A 115 20.00 -4.38 -4.14
C MET A 115 21.34 -3.64 -4.06
N ALA A 116 22.46 -4.37 -4.01
CA ALA A 116 23.81 -3.81 -3.97
C ALA A 116 24.26 -3.20 -5.31
N GLU A 117 23.54 -3.50 -6.40
CA GLU A 117 23.71 -3.00 -7.77
C GLU A 117 22.63 -1.98 -8.14
N PRO A 118 22.72 -0.73 -7.63
CA PRO A 118 21.66 0.26 -7.75
C PRO A 118 21.39 0.70 -9.20
N GLU A 119 22.38 0.65 -10.08
CA GLU A 119 22.27 1.09 -11.47
C GLU A 119 21.31 0.20 -12.28
N GLY A 120 21.21 -1.09 -11.93
CA GLY A 120 20.28 -2.02 -12.56
C GLY A 120 18.92 -2.09 -11.89
N TRP A 121 18.73 -1.47 -10.72
CA TRP A 121 17.52 -1.62 -9.88
C TRP A 121 16.47 -0.55 -10.09
N ALA A 122 15.51 -0.83 -10.98
CA ALA A 122 14.41 0.08 -11.29
C ALA A 122 13.57 0.43 -10.04
N GLU A 123 13.37 -0.54 -9.15
CA GLU A 123 12.56 -0.41 -7.94
C GLU A 123 13.34 0.18 -6.74
N ARG A 124 14.61 0.58 -6.91
CA ARG A 124 15.47 1.12 -5.84
C ARG A 124 14.88 2.34 -5.15
N LYS A 125 14.16 3.18 -5.89
CA LYS A 125 13.77 4.51 -5.39
C LYS A 125 12.80 4.38 -4.21
N GLY A 126 13.18 4.95 -3.07
CA GLY A 126 12.42 4.87 -1.83
C GLY A 126 12.71 3.61 -1.01
N ALA A 127 13.44 2.62 -1.54
CA ALA A 127 13.75 1.39 -0.81
C ALA A 127 14.53 1.66 0.48
N TRP A 128 15.43 2.64 0.48
CA TRP A 128 16.14 3.05 1.69
C TRP A 128 15.19 3.50 2.81
N ASN A 129 14.25 4.39 2.50
CA ASN A 129 13.28 4.88 3.49
C ASN A 129 12.35 3.74 3.96
N SER A 130 11.91 2.88 3.04
CA SER A 130 11.13 1.69 3.38
C SER A 130 11.88 0.75 4.33
N ALA A 131 13.17 0.48 4.07
CA ALA A 131 14.01 -0.34 4.94
C ALA A 131 14.15 0.27 6.35
N GLN A 132 14.33 1.59 6.46
CA GLN A 132 14.39 2.28 7.75
C GLN A 132 13.06 2.16 8.52
N SER A 133 11.92 2.33 7.84
CA SER A 133 10.59 2.17 8.46
C SER A 133 10.34 0.72 8.90
N LEU A 134 10.65 -0.26 8.05
CA LEU A 134 10.53 -1.68 8.38
C LEU A 134 11.45 -2.09 9.54
N GLY A 135 12.65 -1.50 9.62
CA GLY A 135 13.56 -1.69 10.75
C GLY A 135 12.97 -1.25 12.10
N ARG A 136 12.22 -0.13 12.13
CA ARG A 136 11.51 0.30 13.34
C ARG A 136 10.40 -0.68 13.75
N LEU A 137 9.86 -1.41 12.79
CA LEU A 137 8.88 -2.49 13.00
C LEU A 137 9.54 -3.86 13.22
N ARG A 138 10.87 -3.89 13.45
CA ARG A 138 11.66 -5.10 13.72
C ARG A 138 11.62 -6.14 12.60
N TRP A 139 11.53 -5.69 11.36
CA TRP A 139 11.58 -6.59 10.20
C TRP A 139 12.90 -7.41 10.19
N PRO A 140 12.85 -8.76 10.15
CA PRO A 140 14.05 -9.60 10.34
C PRO A 140 15.18 -9.35 9.33
N TRP A 141 14.86 -8.92 8.11
CA TRP A 141 15.84 -8.66 7.06
C TRP A 141 16.60 -7.33 7.22
N THR A 142 16.25 -6.49 8.19
CA THR A 142 16.76 -5.12 8.32
C THR A 142 18.28 -5.02 8.30
N THR A 143 18.99 -5.87 9.05
CA THR A 143 20.46 -5.84 9.11
C THR A 143 21.08 -6.17 7.75
N ALA A 144 20.61 -7.26 7.10
CA ALA A 144 21.14 -7.70 5.81
C ALA A 144 20.84 -6.69 4.69
N VAL A 145 19.61 -6.17 4.66
CA VAL A 145 19.18 -5.14 3.71
C VAL A 145 19.97 -3.84 3.94
N GLY A 146 20.19 -3.43 5.19
CA GLY A 146 20.97 -2.25 5.54
C GLY A 146 22.44 -2.32 5.10
N GLN A 147 23.03 -3.51 5.06
CA GLN A 147 24.38 -3.73 4.54
C GLN A 147 24.43 -3.72 3.00
N ALA A 148 23.36 -4.18 2.34
CA ALA A 148 23.27 -4.21 0.88
C ALA A 148 22.91 -2.85 0.27
N LEU A 149 22.07 -2.06 0.95
CA LEU A 149 21.60 -0.78 0.45
C LEU A 149 22.63 0.34 0.65
N ARG A 150 22.79 1.19 -0.37
CA ARG A 150 23.54 2.45 -0.24
C ARG A 150 22.59 3.57 0.19
N ALA A 151 23.02 4.32 1.21
CA ALA A 151 22.30 5.51 1.64
C ALA A 151 22.22 6.52 0.48
N PRO A 152 21.04 7.09 0.18
CA PRO A 152 20.93 8.10 -0.85
C PRO A 152 21.58 9.41 -0.39
N ALA A 153 22.28 10.11 -1.30
CA ALA A 153 22.94 11.38 -0.99
C ALA A 153 21.98 12.51 -0.61
N LYS A 154 20.73 12.42 -1.07
CA LYS A 154 19.63 13.34 -0.70
C LYS A 154 18.41 12.51 -0.30
N PRO A 155 17.59 13.00 0.64
CA PRO A 155 16.32 12.35 0.97
C PRO A 155 15.47 12.13 -0.29
N GLU A 156 15.13 10.88 -0.56
CA GLU A 156 14.28 10.54 -1.69
C GLU A 156 12.82 10.75 -1.31
N ARG A 157 12.03 11.41 -2.18
CA ARG A 157 10.57 11.47 -2.03
C ARG A 157 10.01 10.04 -2.11
N GLY A 158 9.03 9.73 -1.26
CA GLY A 158 8.38 8.42 -1.23
C GLY A 158 7.74 8.05 -2.58
N LEU A 159 7.57 6.75 -2.81
CA LEU A 159 7.01 6.20 -4.06
C LEU A 159 5.67 6.86 -4.44
N PHE A 160 4.76 6.99 -3.46
CA PHE A 160 3.44 7.58 -3.66
C PHE A 160 3.46 9.04 -4.12
N ALA A 161 4.52 9.80 -3.79
CA ALA A 161 4.67 11.18 -4.25
C ALA A 161 5.06 11.29 -5.74
N ARG A 162 5.29 10.18 -6.44
CA ARG A 162 5.58 10.13 -7.88
C ARG A 162 4.45 9.55 -8.71
N LEU A 163 3.54 8.82 -8.09
CA LEU A 163 2.43 8.24 -8.81
C LEU A 163 1.47 9.38 -9.19
N PRO A 164 0.88 9.35 -10.41
CA PRO A 164 -0.17 10.29 -10.75
C PRO A 164 -1.32 10.15 -9.74
N GLU A 165 -1.98 11.25 -9.47
CA GLU A 165 -3.22 11.21 -8.70
C GLU A 165 -4.23 10.37 -9.48
N TRP A 166 -4.87 9.43 -8.79
CA TRP A 166 -5.91 8.59 -9.34
C TRP A 166 -7.13 8.69 -8.44
N ASP A 167 -8.30 8.84 -9.05
CA ASP A 167 -9.58 8.83 -8.36
C ASP A 167 -10.32 7.57 -8.78
N GLU A 168 -10.92 6.88 -7.82
CA GLU A 168 -11.73 5.69 -8.08
C GLU A 168 -13.10 6.08 -8.66
N ALA A 169 -13.59 7.27 -8.31
CA ALA A 169 -14.87 7.78 -8.78
C ALA A 169 -14.72 8.49 -10.13
N ALA A 170 -15.77 8.39 -10.95
CA ALA A 170 -15.90 9.27 -12.11
C ALA A 170 -15.90 10.74 -11.65
N PRO A 171 -15.32 11.68 -12.43
CA PRO A 171 -15.41 13.09 -12.13
C PRO A 171 -16.88 13.49 -11.93
N ARG A 172 -17.15 14.33 -10.92
CA ARG A 172 -18.51 14.81 -10.69
C ARG A 172 -19.02 15.50 -11.97
N PRO A 173 -20.23 15.15 -12.45
CA PRO A 173 -20.81 15.84 -13.58
C PRO A 173 -20.99 17.32 -13.24
N GLN A 174 -20.99 18.19 -14.26
CA GLN A 174 -21.29 19.59 -14.02
C GLN A 174 -22.64 19.73 -13.32
N PRO A 175 -22.77 20.62 -12.32
CA PRO A 175 -24.04 20.88 -11.69
C PRO A 175 -25.05 21.31 -12.76
N ARG A 176 -26.28 20.79 -12.65
CA ARG A 176 -27.35 21.14 -13.58
C ARG A 176 -27.68 22.62 -13.45
N ASN A 177 -27.76 23.33 -14.57
CA ASN A 177 -28.35 24.66 -14.60
C ASN A 177 -29.87 24.53 -14.38
N VAL A 178 -30.38 25.14 -13.32
CA VAL A 178 -31.80 25.19 -12.99
C VAL A 178 -32.23 26.65 -12.95
N MET A 179 -33.22 27.01 -13.75
CA MET A 179 -33.89 28.30 -13.62
C MET A 179 -34.99 28.17 -12.57
N LEU A 180 -34.89 28.99 -11.54
CA LEU A 180 -35.91 29.05 -10.49
C LEU A 180 -36.93 30.12 -10.89
N GLY A 181 -38.15 29.69 -11.21
CA GLY A 181 -39.22 30.62 -11.58
C GLY A 181 -39.66 31.47 -10.38
N GLU A 182 -40.16 32.69 -10.62
CA GLU A 182 -40.64 33.55 -9.53
C GLU A 182 -41.79 32.91 -8.75
N LYS A 183 -42.76 32.32 -9.46
CA LYS A 183 -43.86 31.59 -8.84
C LYS A 183 -43.36 30.43 -7.96
N GLU A 184 -42.47 29.61 -8.48
CA GLU A 184 -41.89 28.47 -7.75
C GLU A 184 -41.11 28.94 -6.51
N THR A 185 -40.35 30.03 -6.64
CA THR A 185 -39.61 30.64 -5.53
C THR A 185 -40.55 31.13 -4.44
N LEU A 186 -41.65 31.78 -4.82
CA LEU A 186 -42.66 32.28 -3.88
C LEU A 186 -43.48 31.16 -3.25
N ASP A 187 -43.83 30.13 -4.01
CA ASP A 187 -44.54 28.95 -3.52
C ASP A 187 -43.64 28.19 -2.50
N ARG A 188 -42.34 28.07 -2.79
CA ARG A 188 -41.37 27.49 -1.86
C ARG A 188 -41.18 28.34 -0.61
N LEU A 189 -41.11 29.67 -0.75
CA LEU A 189 -41.05 30.57 0.39
C LEU A 189 -42.30 30.44 1.27
N ALA A 190 -43.49 30.39 0.68
CA ALA A 190 -44.76 30.20 1.40
C ALA A 190 -44.77 28.88 2.19
N ALA A 191 -44.27 27.80 1.60
CA ALA A 191 -44.13 26.51 2.29
C ALA A 191 -43.14 26.57 3.46
N LEU A 192 -42.04 27.35 3.34
CA LEU A 192 -41.02 27.48 4.40
C LEU A 192 -41.49 28.36 5.56
N VAL A 193 -42.24 29.43 5.30
CA VAL A 193 -42.77 30.32 6.36
C VAL A 193 -43.99 29.74 7.07
N GLY A 194 -44.74 28.84 6.41
CA GLY A 194 -45.87 28.12 6.99
C GLY A 194 -47.21 28.86 6.94
N ASN A 195 -48.30 28.11 7.10
CA ASN A 195 -49.67 28.61 7.04
C ASN A 195 -50.01 29.46 8.27
N GLY A 196 -49.97 30.79 8.12
CA GLY A 196 -50.23 31.76 9.19
C GLY A 196 -49.11 32.76 9.40
N ALA A 197 -47.99 32.63 8.69
CA ALA A 197 -46.98 33.67 8.63
C ALA A 197 -47.54 34.93 7.95
N GLU A 198 -47.19 36.09 8.49
CA GLU A 198 -47.50 37.36 7.86
C GLU A 198 -46.79 37.49 6.50
N ILE A 199 -47.48 38.08 5.52
CA ILE A 199 -46.91 38.29 4.19
C ILE A 199 -45.98 39.50 4.27
N ARG A 200 -44.67 39.25 4.18
CA ARG A 200 -43.63 40.30 4.13
C ARG A 200 -43.17 40.51 2.70
N GLU A 201 -43.56 41.63 2.08
CA GLU A 201 -43.18 41.96 0.70
C GLU A 201 -41.66 41.99 0.51
N GLY A 202 -40.92 42.54 1.47
CA GLY A 202 -39.45 42.56 1.45
C GLY A 202 -38.81 41.17 1.42
N GLN A 203 -39.39 40.17 2.09
CA GLN A 203 -38.89 38.79 2.07
C GLN A 203 -39.14 38.12 0.71
N ARG A 204 -40.31 38.38 0.12
CA ARG A 204 -40.68 37.88 -1.22
C ARG A 204 -39.78 38.48 -2.31
N HIS A 205 -39.52 39.78 -2.23
CA HIS A 205 -38.62 40.46 -3.17
C HIS A 205 -37.19 39.97 -3.01
N TYR A 206 -36.72 39.81 -1.77
CA TYR A 206 -35.40 39.26 -1.48
C TYR A 206 -35.22 37.84 -2.03
N ALA A 207 -36.20 36.95 -1.82
CA ALA A 207 -36.14 35.58 -2.31
C ALA A 207 -36.11 35.50 -3.85
N THR A 208 -36.98 36.26 -4.52
CA THR A 208 -37.07 36.28 -6.00
C THR A 208 -35.83 36.88 -6.66
N VAL A 209 -35.20 37.89 -6.03
CA VAL A 209 -33.93 38.47 -6.51
C VAL A 209 -32.77 37.49 -6.32
N ASN A 210 -32.67 36.84 -5.16
CA ASN A 210 -31.59 35.86 -4.90
C ASN A 210 -31.68 34.62 -5.80
N ALA A 211 -32.89 34.20 -6.17
CA ALA A 211 -33.11 33.08 -7.09
C ALA A 211 -32.39 33.27 -8.44
N ARG A 212 -32.18 34.52 -8.89
CA ARG A 212 -31.47 34.86 -10.13
C ARG A 212 -29.99 34.47 -10.12
N THR A 213 -29.40 34.24 -8.95
CA THR A 213 -28.02 33.72 -8.84
C THR A 213 -27.88 32.35 -9.51
N PHE A 214 -28.96 31.56 -9.55
CA PHE A 214 -28.99 30.20 -10.11
C PHE A 214 -29.26 30.16 -11.62
N ASP A 215 -29.57 31.29 -12.26
CA ASP A 215 -29.84 31.35 -13.69
C ASP A 215 -28.62 30.86 -14.52
N PRO A 216 -28.81 30.40 -15.76
CA PRO A 216 -27.71 30.08 -16.65
C PRO A 216 -26.78 31.29 -16.84
N ARG A 217 -25.46 31.05 -16.78
CA ARG A 217 -24.47 32.08 -17.10
C ARG A 217 -24.60 32.52 -18.56
N THR A 218 -24.49 33.82 -18.80
CA THR A 218 -24.57 34.40 -20.15
C THR A 218 -23.29 34.24 -20.98
N GLY A 219 -22.19 33.79 -20.36
CA GLY A 219 -20.93 33.49 -21.02
C GLY A 219 -19.87 32.97 -20.06
N ASP A 220 -18.74 32.52 -20.62
CA ASP A 220 -17.63 32.07 -19.80
C ASP A 220 -16.99 33.22 -19.02
N GLY A 221 -16.54 32.94 -17.79
CA GLY A 221 -16.02 33.96 -16.87
C GLY A 221 -17.04 35.00 -16.37
N ARG A 222 -18.34 34.84 -16.68
CA ARG A 222 -19.41 35.77 -16.28
C ARG A 222 -20.34 35.12 -15.25
N PRO A 223 -20.05 35.23 -13.94
CA PRO A 223 -20.94 34.73 -12.91
C PRO A 223 -22.20 35.59 -12.81
N ASN A 224 -23.32 34.98 -12.42
CA ASN A 224 -24.46 35.76 -11.94
C ASN A 224 -24.14 36.25 -10.55
N MET A 225 -24.08 37.57 -10.38
CA MET A 225 -23.81 38.21 -9.10
C MET A 225 -25.06 38.97 -8.67
N VAL A 226 -25.57 38.65 -7.49
CA VAL A 226 -26.71 39.32 -6.88
C VAL A 226 -26.22 40.04 -5.63
N LEU A 227 -26.48 41.33 -5.54
CA LEU A 227 -26.33 42.11 -4.31
C LEU A 227 -27.72 42.38 -3.77
N ALA A 228 -28.12 41.63 -2.75
CA ALA A 228 -29.42 41.78 -2.11
C ALA A 228 -29.23 42.31 -0.68
N GLU A 229 -29.71 43.52 -0.42
CA GLU A 229 -29.75 44.09 0.93
C GLU A 229 -31.09 43.78 1.60
N ALA A 230 -31.02 43.41 2.87
CA ALA A 230 -32.17 42.99 3.65
C ALA A 230 -32.16 43.68 5.02
N GLY A 231 -33.24 44.40 5.35
CA GLY A 231 -33.47 45.00 6.68
C GLY A 231 -33.52 43.97 7.82
N THR A 232 -33.50 44.42 9.07
CA THR A 232 -33.66 43.52 10.24
C THR A 232 -35.07 42.93 10.27
N GLY A 233 -35.21 41.67 10.72
CA GLY A 233 -36.51 41.01 10.85
C GLY A 233 -37.14 40.43 9.58
N ILE A 234 -36.53 40.59 8.40
CA ILE A 234 -37.13 40.11 7.14
C ILE A 234 -36.88 38.63 6.79
N GLY A 235 -36.20 37.86 7.66
CA GLY A 235 -36.00 36.42 7.48
C GLY A 235 -34.90 36.03 6.49
N LYS A 236 -33.75 36.73 6.49
CA LYS A 236 -32.62 36.56 5.54
C LYS A 236 -32.00 35.15 5.50
N THR A 237 -32.20 34.35 6.54
CA THR A 237 -31.58 33.02 6.74
C THR A 237 -32.50 31.88 6.29
N LEU A 238 -33.77 32.18 5.98
CA LEU A 238 -34.75 31.25 5.40
C LEU A 238 -34.65 31.29 3.87
#